data_AF-A0A7X7Y1X8-F1
#
_entry.id   AF-A0A7X7Y1X8-F1
#
_cell.length_a   1.000
_cell.length_b   1.000
_cell.length_c   1.000
_cell.angle_alpha   90.00
_cell.angle_beta   90.00
_cell.angle_gamma   90.00
#
_symmetry.space_group_name_H-M   'P 1'
#
loop_
_entity.id
_entity.type
_entity.pdbx_description
1 polymer ?
#
loop_
_entity_poly.entity_id
_entity_poly.type
_entity_poly.pdbx_seq_one_letter_code
_entity_poly.pdbx_strand_id
1 'polypeptide(L)'
;MNTFDEILGLLNTKSSYVRTRGFVLCCAQARWDEGGKLQKALPTMLALLHDDKPIVVRQCLAALHEVVLYRSELREAIKAELGAIDFSRHKESMSPLIKKDVEELLNLID
;
A
#
# COMPACT_ATOMS: atom_id res chain seq x y z
N MET A 1 8.56 -18.89 14.67
CA MET A 1 8.40 -17.42 14.69
C MET A 1 8.41 -16.96 13.25
N ASN A 2 7.30 -16.43 12.75
CA ASN A 2 7.15 -16.12 11.34
C ASN A 2 7.29 -14.60 11.19
N THR A 3 8.44 -14.14 10.72
CA THR A 3 8.81 -12.70 10.67
C THR A 3 7.74 -11.85 9.98
N PHE A 4 7.02 -12.40 9.00
CA PHE A 4 5.93 -11.70 8.31
C PHE A 4 4.73 -11.39 9.21
N ASP A 5 4.34 -12.31 10.10
CA ASP A 5 3.12 -12.16 10.90
C ASP A 5 3.32 -11.08 11.98
N GLU A 6 4.56 -10.93 12.48
CA GLU A 6 4.96 -9.84 13.38
C GLU A 6 4.93 -8.48 12.67
N ILE A 7 5.45 -8.42 11.43
CA ILE A 7 5.39 -7.20 10.60
C ILE A 7 3.92 -6.83 10.32
N LEU A 8 3.08 -7.81 10.00
CA LEU A 8 1.66 -7.58 9.75
C LEU A 8 0.95 -7.01 10.98
N GLY A 9 1.34 -7.47 12.18
CA GLY A 9 0.84 -6.93 13.45
C GLY A 9 1.07 -5.42 13.62
N LEU A 10 2.10 -4.85 12.97
CA LEU A 10 2.40 -3.41 13.03
C LEU A 10 1.30 -2.55 12.39
N LEU A 11 0.52 -3.11 11.46
CA LEU A 11 -0.61 -2.41 10.81
C LEU A 11 -1.73 -2.06 11.79
N ASN A 12 -1.83 -2.74 12.94
CA ASN A 12 -2.87 -2.50 13.95
C ASN A 12 -2.48 -1.47 15.01
N THR A 13 -1.31 -0.86 14.89
CA THR A 13 -0.81 0.09 15.90
C THR A 13 -1.47 1.46 15.76
N LYS A 14 -1.61 2.20 16.87
CA LYS A 14 -2.16 3.58 16.82
C LYS A 14 -1.24 4.57 16.13
N SER A 15 0.07 4.30 16.14
CA SER A 15 1.07 5.16 15.52
C SER A 15 1.04 5.01 14.00
N SER A 16 0.65 6.08 13.29
CA SER A 16 0.67 6.09 11.83
C SER A 16 2.06 5.77 11.28
N TYR A 17 3.12 6.25 11.94
CA TYR A 17 4.49 5.93 11.58
C TYR A 17 4.76 4.43 11.62
N VAL A 18 4.38 3.76 12.71
CA VAL A 18 4.61 2.31 12.87
C VAL A 18 3.77 1.51 11.87
N ARG A 19 2.50 1.87 11.65
CA ARG A 19 1.66 1.24 10.62
C ARG A 19 2.27 1.36 9.23
N THR A 20 2.71 2.56 8.84
CA THR A 20 3.34 2.77 7.53
C THR A 20 4.62 1.96 7.38
N ARG A 21 5.43 1.82 8.43
CA ARG A 21 6.61 0.94 8.40
C ARG A 21 6.22 -0.54 8.26
N GLY A 22 5.15 -0.98 8.92
CA GLY A 22 4.58 -2.30 8.71
C GLY A 22 4.20 -2.54 7.26
N PHE A 23 3.47 -1.60 6.66
CA PHE A 23 3.07 -1.66 5.25
C PHE A 23 4.27 -1.78 4.31
N VAL A 24 5.25 -0.87 4.45
CA VAL A 24 6.46 -0.86 3.63
C VAL A 24 7.22 -2.18 3.74
N LEU A 25 7.35 -2.72 4.97
CA LEU A 25 8.04 -3.99 5.20
C LEU A 25 7.27 -5.17 4.59
N CYS A 26 5.93 -5.19 4.66
CA CYS A 26 5.11 -6.20 3.97
C CYS A 26 5.32 -6.15 2.45
N CYS A 27 5.27 -4.97 1.84
CA CYS A 27 5.52 -4.80 0.41
C CYS A 27 6.93 -5.23 0.00
N ALA A 28 7.95 -4.95 0.81
CA ALA A 28 9.32 -5.38 0.55
C ALA A 28 9.47 -6.91 0.53
N GLN A 29 8.54 -7.68 1.11
CA GLN A 29 8.55 -9.15 1.01
C GLN A 29 7.93 -9.67 -0.28
N ALA A 30 7.35 -8.81 -1.13
CA ALA A 30 6.59 -9.21 -2.31
C ALA A 30 7.38 -10.15 -3.23
N ARG A 31 8.69 -9.98 -3.39
CA ARG A 31 9.50 -10.87 -4.22
C ARG A 31 9.51 -12.33 -3.73
N TRP A 32 9.48 -12.54 -2.41
CA TRP A 32 9.70 -13.85 -1.76
C TRP A 32 8.44 -14.46 -1.14
N ASP A 33 7.28 -13.82 -1.25
CA ASP A 33 6.02 -14.37 -0.73
C ASP A 33 5.50 -15.56 -1.57
N GLU A 34 6.09 -16.74 -1.40
CA GLU A 34 5.64 -17.98 -2.06
C GLU A 34 4.36 -18.54 -1.41
N GLY A 35 4.06 -18.14 -0.17
CA GLY A 35 2.93 -18.64 0.61
C GLY A 35 1.63 -17.86 0.45
N GLY A 36 1.61 -16.83 -0.40
CA GLY A 36 0.43 -15.98 -0.64
C GLY A 36 -0.02 -15.23 0.61
N LYS A 37 0.88 -14.90 1.53
CA LYS A 37 0.54 -14.14 2.73
C LYS A 37 0.20 -12.70 2.42
N LEU A 38 0.87 -12.13 1.42
CA LEU A 38 0.61 -10.77 0.98
C LEU A 38 -0.81 -10.66 0.40
N GLN A 39 -1.25 -11.66 -0.38
CA GLN A 39 -2.63 -11.73 -0.88
C GLN A 39 -3.65 -11.69 0.26
N LYS A 40 -3.42 -12.45 1.33
CA LYS A 40 -4.32 -12.48 2.50
C LYS A 40 -4.29 -11.17 3.30
N ALA A 41 -3.12 -10.54 3.39
CA ALA A 41 -2.93 -9.28 4.09
C ALA A 41 -3.42 -8.06 3.31
N LEU A 42 -3.53 -8.17 1.98
CA LEU A 42 -3.76 -7.06 1.06
C LEU A 42 -4.96 -6.18 1.45
N PRO A 43 -6.14 -6.71 1.83
CA PRO A 43 -7.26 -5.85 2.23
C PRO A 43 -6.95 -4.97 3.45
N THR A 44 -6.22 -5.50 4.43
CA THR A 44 -5.83 -4.74 5.64
C THR A 44 -4.79 -3.68 5.28
N MET A 45 -3.87 -4.02 4.38
CA MET A 45 -2.85 -3.09 3.90
C MET A 45 -3.50 -1.92 3.14
N LEU A 46 -4.36 -2.22 2.18
CA LEU A 46 -4.99 -1.23 1.29
C LEU A 46 -5.83 -0.18 2.02
N ALA A 47 -6.34 -0.48 3.22
CA ALA A 47 -7.01 0.50 4.07
C ALA A 47 -6.13 1.74 4.39
N LEU A 48 -4.80 1.62 4.37
CA LEU A 48 -3.89 2.75 4.59
C LEU A 48 -3.83 3.74 3.42
N LEU A 49 -4.35 3.38 2.24
CA LEU A 49 -4.48 4.32 1.12
C LEU A 49 -5.55 5.40 1.38
N HIS A 50 -6.36 5.22 2.42
CA HIS A 50 -7.42 6.14 2.84
C HIS A 50 -7.11 6.85 4.17
N ASP A 51 -5.86 6.79 4.64
CA ASP A 51 -5.43 7.46 5.88
C ASP A 51 -5.52 8.99 5.73
N ASP A 52 -6.01 9.68 6.77
CA ASP A 52 -6.18 11.14 6.75
C ASP A 52 -4.87 11.90 6.52
N LYS A 53 -3.72 11.27 6.82
CA LYS A 53 -2.40 11.87 6.63
C LYS A 53 -1.88 11.60 5.20
N PRO A 54 -1.71 12.64 4.36
CA PRO A 54 -1.23 12.48 2.99
C PRO A 54 0.10 11.72 2.89
N ILE A 55 1.02 11.96 3.83
CA ILE A 55 2.33 11.29 3.84
C ILE A 55 2.23 9.78 4.01
N VAL A 56 1.22 9.28 4.73
CA VAL A 56 0.98 7.84 4.89
C VAL A 56 0.56 7.26 3.55
N VAL A 57 -0.42 7.87 2.89
CA VAL A 57 -0.92 7.44 1.57
C VAL A 57 0.21 7.39 0.56
N ARG A 58 0.99 8.47 0.42
CA ARG A 58 2.12 8.56 -0.52
C ARG A 58 3.18 7.48 -0.29
N GLN A 59 3.53 7.22 0.98
CA GLN A 59 4.50 6.17 1.31
C GLN A 59 3.99 4.76 1.00
N CYS A 60 2.68 4.52 1.21
CA CYS A 60 2.06 3.25 0.87
C CYS A 60 1.98 3.05 -0.65
N LEU A 61 1.60 4.08 -1.41
CA LEU A 61 1.60 4.06 -2.88
C LEU A 61 2.99 3.71 -3.42
N ALA A 62 4.05 4.40 -2.97
CA ALA A 62 5.41 4.11 -3.39
C ALA A 62 5.84 2.66 -3.07
N ALA A 63 5.44 2.13 -1.90
CA ALA A 63 5.79 0.76 -1.52
C ALA A 63 5.05 -0.30 -2.37
N LEU A 64 3.86 -0.01 -2.89
CA LEU A 64 3.11 -0.93 -3.75
C LEU A 64 3.79 -1.21 -5.10
N HIS A 65 4.77 -0.41 -5.53
CA HIS A 65 5.53 -0.66 -6.77
C HIS A 65 6.17 -2.06 -6.75
N GLU A 66 6.75 -2.46 -5.61
CA GLU A 66 7.35 -3.79 -5.42
C GLU A 66 6.30 -4.91 -5.56
N VAL A 67 5.09 -4.67 -5.05
CA VAL A 67 3.99 -5.63 -5.13
C VAL A 67 3.53 -5.81 -6.56
N VAL A 68 3.28 -4.71 -7.28
CA VAL A 68 2.87 -4.74 -8.70
C VAL A 68 3.93 -5.42 -9.57
N LEU A 69 5.22 -5.18 -9.28
CA LEU A 69 6.34 -5.76 -10.02
C LEU A 69 6.44 -7.28 -9.85
N TYR A 70 6.28 -7.79 -8.63
CA TYR A 70 6.56 -9.20 -8.32
C TYR A 70 5.33 -10.09 -8.13
N ARG A 71 4.14 -9.51 -7.96
CA ARG A 71 2.90 -10.23 -7.64
C ARG A 71 1.77 -9.78 -8.56
N SER A 72 1.86 -10.21 -9.83
CA SER A 72 0.90 -9.85 -10.89
C SER A 72 -0.54 -10.25 -10.56
N GLU A 73 -0.73 -11.31 -9.78
CA GLU A 73 -2.02 -11.78 -9.30
C GLU A 73 -2.74 -10.80 -8.36
N LEU A 74 -2.02 -9.80 -7.82
CA LEU A 74 -2.58 -8.77 -6.94
C LEU A 74 -2.93 -7.46 -7.66
N ARG A 75 -2.55 -7.33 -8.93
CA ARG A 75 -2.67 -6.08 -9.69
C ARG A 75 -4.11 -5.59 -9.81
N GLU A 76 -5.05 -6.47 -10.12
CA GLU A 76 -6.46 -6.08 -10.29
C GLU A 76 -7.06 -5.55 -8.97
N ALA A 77 -6.72 -6.17 -7.84
CA ALA A 77 -7.16 -5.71 -6.54
C ALA A 77 -6.55 -4.34 -6.19
N ILE A 78 -5.26 -4.14 -6.49
CA ILE A 78 -4.59 -2.85 -6.31
C ILE A 78 -5.23 -1.79 -7.22
N LYS A 79 -5.43 -2.10 -8.51
CA LYS A 79 -6.04 -1.18 -9.49
C LYS A 79 -7.44 -0.75 -9.06
N ALA A 80 -8.27 -1.68 -8.59
CA ALA A 80 -9.59 -1.38 -8.06
C ALA A 80 -9.53 -0.41 -6.87
N GLU A 81 -8.61 -0.62 -5.94
CA GLU A 81 -8.44 0.25 -4.78
C GLU A 81 -7.93 1.64 -5.15
N LEU A 82 -6.97 1.74 -6.07
CA LEU A 82 -6.47 3.02 -6.57
C LEU A 82 -7.58 3.88 -7.17
N GLY A 83 -8.53 3.24 -7.88
CA GLY A 83 -9.71 3.91 -8.43
C GLY A 83 -10.72 4.39 -7.37
N ALA A 84 -10.63 3.88 -6.14
CA ALA A 84 -11.51 4.25 -5.03
C ALA A 84 -10.95 5.38 -4.14
N ILE A 85 -9.71 5.84 -4.38
CA ILE A 85 -9.09 6.91 -3.58
C ILE A 85 -9.84 8.23 -3.78
N ASP A 86 -10.33 8.81 -2.68
CA ASP A 86 -10.96 10.13 -2.68
C ASP A 86 -9.92 11.25 -2.47
N PHE A 87 -9.52 11.89 -3.57
CA PHE A 87 -8.55 12.98 -3.56
C PHE A 87 -9.04 14.28 -2.90
N SER A 88 -10.35 14.42 -2.65
CA SER A 88 -10.91 15.63 -2.04
C SER A 88 -10.61 15.73 -0.54
N ARG A 89 -10.20 14.62 0.09
CA ARG A 89 -9.95 14.53 1.54
C ARG A 89 -8.64 15.17 1.99
N HIS A 90 -7.76 15.51 1.04
CA HIS A 90 -6.47 16.11 1.34
C HIS A 90 -6.42 17.58 0.94
N LYS A 91 -5.54 18.36 1.61
CA LYS A 91 -5.31 19.77 1.25
C LYS A 91 -4.94 19.89 -0.22
N GLU A 92 -5.35 20.97 -0.87
CA GLU A 92 -5.12 21.22 -2.30
C GLU A 92 -3.66 21.08 -2.74
N SER A 93 -2.69 21.34 -1.86
CA SER A 93 -1.27 21.18 -2.17
C SER A 93 -0.80 19.73 -2.22
N MET A 94 -1.49 18.80 -1.54
CA MET A 94 -1.09 17.39 -1.42
C MET A 94 -1.84 16.48 -2.39
N SER A 95 -3.10 16.80 -2.73
CA SER A 95 -3.90 15.99 -3.65
C SER A 95 -3.22 15.77 -5.02
N PRO A 96 -2.54 16.76 -5.65
CA PRO A 96 -1.81 16.54 -6.90
C PRO A 96 -0.66 15.53 -6.78
N LEU A 97 0.01 15.50 -5.62
CA LEU A 97 1.11 14.57 -5.39
C LEU A 97 0.61 13.14 -5.28
N ILE A 98 -0.51 12.94 -4.56
CA ILE A 98 -1.14 11.62 -4.44
C ILE A 98 -1.67 11.15 -5.80
N LYS A 99 -2.30 12.02 -6.59
CA LYS A 99 -2.73 11.69 -7.96
C LYS A 99 -1.57 11.21 -8.82
N LYS A 100 -0.45 11.93 -8.77
CA LYS A 100 0.77 11.55 -9.49
C LYS A 100 1.26 10.16 -9.05
N ASP A 101 1.35 9.91 -7.74
CA ASP A 101 1.79 8.61 -7.22
C ASP A 101 0.83 7.47 -7.65
N VAL A 102 -0.49 7.74 -7.72
CA VAL A 102 -1.50 6.79 -8.24
C VAL A 102 -1.30 6.51 -9.74
N GLU A 103 -1.13 7.56 -10.55
CA GLU A 103 -0.88 7.44 -11.99
C GLU A 103 0.39 6.64 -12.29
N GLU A 104 1.48 6.90 -11.54
CA GLU A 104 2.73 6.13 -11.65
C GLU A 104 2.51 4.64 -11.39
N LEU A 105 1.73 4.28 -10.37
CA LEU A 105 1.45 2.89 -10.03
C LEU A 105 0.51 2.22 -11.06
N LEU A 106 -0.49 2.94 -11.58
CA LEU A 106 -1.36 2.44 -12.65
C LEU A 106 -0.57 2.13 -13.93
N ASN A 107 0.38 3.00 -14.31
CA ASN A 107 1.26 2.79 -15.46
C ASN A 107 2.19 1.57 -15.32
N LEU A 108 2.38 1.03 -14.11
CA LEU A 108 3.14 -0.22 -13.89
C LEU A 108 2.26 -1.48 -13.99
N ILE A 109 0.94 -1.32 -13.85
CA ILE A 109 -0.03 -2.41 -13.92
C ILE A 109 -0.38 -2.72 -15.37
N ASP A 110 -0.63 -1.67 -16.17
CA ASP A 110 -0.98 -1.71 -17.60
C ASP A 110 0.24 -1.98 -18.51
#